data_AF-A0A3N7AQP5-F1
#
_entry.id   AF-A0A3N7AQP5-F1
#
_cell.length_a   1.000
_cell.length_b   1.000
_cell.length_c   1.000
_cell.angle_alpha   90.00
_cell.angle_beta   90.00
_cell.angle_gamma   90.00
#
_symmetry.space_group_name_H-M   'P 1'
#
loop_
_entity.id
_entity.type
_entity.pdbx_description
1 polymer ?
#
loop_
_entity_poly.entity_id
_entity_poly.type
_entity_poly.pdbx_seq_one_letter_code
_entity_poly.pdbx_strand_id
1 'polypeptide(L)'
;MSKSHNSNFDNIAREHSVLLNEYGRVQNRCSELVARQVDQIEALRRDMARKDAEVMRLRAELIARDTELAFAREDLATLKASIPGLPTRMSLVRRVESLTEHIQSLMRERLGWQWLGTPARTETLAPHPVIPADLRQKSVLCIGKDASGKSVAQMEVERAGGYFLHHDGMDSEDETALEASLVAADLVICQTGCVSHNAYWRIQDHCKRTGKQCVLVNQPRAMHFVRDAEDLLAVSEQARRAEAEMAGTLTPAK
;
A
#
# COMPACT_ATOMS: atom_id res chain seq x y z
N MET A 1 87.43 48.37 -48.18
CA MET A 1 85.96 48.38 -48.02
C MET A 1 85.28 47.04 -48.36
N SER A 2 85.89 46.11 -49.11
CA SER A 2 85.26 44.82 -49.48
C SER A 2 85.01 43.81 -48.34
N LYS A 3 85.83 43.80 -47.27
CA LYS A 3 85.64 42.84 -46.15
C LYS A 3 84.35 43.09 -45.35
N SER A 4 83.92 44.35 -45.23
CA SER A 4 82.70 44.71 -44.48
C SER A 4 81.42 44.34 -45.25
N HIS A 5 81.44 44.44 -46.58
CA HIS A 5 80.30 44.04 -47.42
C HIS A 5 80.10 42.53 -47.44
N ASN A 6 81.19 41.75 -47.49
CA ASN A 6 81.11 40.28 -47.46
C ASN A 6 80.56 39.77 -46.11
N SER A 7 80.99 40.37 -45.00
CA SER A 7 80.48 40.02 -43.67
C SER A 7 78.99 40.33 -43.47
N ASN A 8 78.45 41.34 -44.14
CA ASN A 8 77.02 41.67 -44.06
C ASN A 8 76.18 40.66 -44.84
N PHE A 9 76.63 40.28 -46.04
CA PHE A 9 75.97 39.25 -46.85
C PHE A 9 75.93 37.90 -46.14
N ASP A 10 77.05 37.49 -45.54
CA ASP A 10 77.12 36.24 -44.74
C ASP A 10 76.19 36.30 -43.52
N ASN A 11 76.00 37.47 -42.92
CA ASN A 11 75.07 37.62 -41.80
C ASN A 11 73.61 37.50 -42.24
N ILE A 12 73.22 38.17 -43.33
CA ILE A 12 71.87 38.07 -43.91
C ILE A 12 71.56 36.63 -44.33
N ALA A 13 72.52 35.93 -44.95
CA ALA A 13 72.35 34.54 -45.33
C ALA A 13 72.08 33.63 -44.12
N ARG A 14 72.80 33.86 -43.00
CA ARG A 14 72.54 33.14 -41.74
C ARG A 14 71.16 33.47 -41.17
N GLU A 15 70.79 34.74 -41.09
CA GLU A 15 69.47 35.15 -40.59
C GLU A 15 68.34 34.57 -41.44
N HIS A 16 68.47 34.60 -42.76
CA HIS A 16 67.52 33.97 -43.68
C HIS A 16 67.42 32.45 -43.48
N SER A 17 68.53 31.76 -43.25
CA SER A 17 68.51 30.32 -42.97
C SER A 17 67.78 29.98 -41.66
N VAL A 18 67.95 30.82 -40.62
CA VAL A 18 67.22 30.68 -39.34
C VAL A 18 65.73 30.91 -39.57
N LEU A 19 65.36 31.95 -40.31
CA LEU A 19 63.96 32.25 -40.63
C LEU A 19 63.29 31.12 -41.42
N LEU A 20 63.96 30.55 -42.43
CA LEU A 20 63.42 29.41 -43.20
C LEU A 20 63.21 28.16 -42.32
N ASN A 21 64.13 27.89 -41.41
CA ASN A 21 63.99 26.76 -40.48
C ASN A 21 62.82 26.96 -39.53
N GLU A 22 62.65 28.15 -38.96
CA GLU A 22 61.51 28.46 -38.08
C GLU A 22 60.18 28.47 -38.85
N TYR A 23 60.18 28.99 -40.08
CA TYR A 23 59.01 28.91 -40.96
C TYR A 23 58.63 27.45 -41.25
N GLY A 24 59.60 26.60 -41.60
CA GLY A 24 59.36 25.17 -41.81
C GLY A 24 58.83 24.45 -40.56
N ARG A 25 59.34 24.78 -39.36
CA ARG A 25 58.83 24.25 -38.10
C ARG A 25 57.37 24.63 -37.86
N VAL A 26 57.02 25.90 -38.07
CA VAL A 26 55.64 26.38 -37.92
C VAL A 26 54.74 25.76 -38.98
N GLN A 27 55.19 25.68 -40.24
CA GLN A 27 54.45 25.05 -41.33
C GLN A 27 54.13 23.59 -41.02
N ASN A 28 55.12 22.81 -40.59
CA ASN A 28 54.91 21.40 -40.20
C ASN A 28 53.89 21.27 -39.07
N ARG A 29 54.01 22.10 -38.03
CA ARG A 29 53.06 22.10 -36.90
C ARG A 29 51.63 22.44 -37.36
N CYS A 30 51.49 23.42 -38.25
CA CYS A 30 50.20 23.79 -38.83
C CYS A 30 49.63 22.64 -39.68
N SER A 31 50.43 22.03 -40.54
CA SER A 31 50.02 20.87 -41.36
C SER A 31 49.56 19.69 -40.50
N GLU A 32 50.28 19.37 -39.43
CA GLU A 32 49.90 18.32 -38.47
C GLU A 32 48.60 18.64 -37.73
N LEU A 33 48.38 19.90 -37.36
CA LEU A 33 47.15 20.33 -36.70
C LEU A 33 45.95 20.25 -37.64
N VAL A 34 46.12 20.69 -38.89
CA VAL A 34 45.07 20.60 -39.92
C VAL A 34 44.75 19.15 -40.23
N ALA A 35 45.75 18.28 -40.38
CA ALA A 35 45.53 16.85 -40.61
C ALA A 35 44.70 16.22 -39.47
N ARG A 36 45.07 16.49 -38.21
CA ARG A 36 44.30 16.03 -37.04
C ARG A 36 42.86 16.56 -37.01
N GLN A 37 42.66 17.82 -37.41
CA GLN A 37 41.32 18.40 -37.49
C GLN A 37 40.46 17.74 -38.57
N VAL A 38 41.03 17.43 -39.73
CA VAL A 38 40.35 16.70 -40.80
C VAL A 38 39.91 15.32 -40.30
N ASP A 39 40.83 14.57 -39.69
CA ASP A 39 40.52 13.24 -39.12
C ASP A 39 39.40 13.31 -38.08
N GLN A 40 39.42 14.33 -37.22
CA GLN A 40 38.39 14.56 -36.21
C GLN A 40 37.04 14.90 -36.85
N ILE A 41 37.01 15.77 -37.86
CA ILE A 41 35.79 16.14 -38.58
C ILE A 41 35.19 14.91 -39.26
N GLU A 42 36.01 14.08 -39.88
CA GLU A 42 35.55 12.84 -40.53
C GLU A 42 35.00 11.83 -39.51
N ALA A 43 35.64 11.70 -38.34
CA ALA A 43 35.13 10.86 -37.27
C ALA A 43 33.77 11.34 -36.77
N LEU A 44 33.62 12.64 -36.50
CA LEU A 44 32.35 13.23 -36.08
C LEU A 44 31.26 13.08 -37.15
N ARG A 45 31.60 13.26 -38.44
CA ARG A 45 30.67 13.02 -39.55
C ARG A 45 30.19 11.59 -39.62
N ARG A 46 31.09 10.61 -39.42
CA ARG A 46 30.72 9.19 -39.35
C ARG A 46 29.79 8.91 -38.18
N ASP A 47 30.03 9.51 -37.02
CA ASP A 47 29.17 9.35 -35.85
C ASP A 47 27.80 10.00 -36.01
N MET A 48 27.74 11.18 -36.63
CA MET A 48 26.46 11.82 -36.98
C MET A 48 25.66 10.95 -37.94
N ALA A 49 26.27 10.44 -39.01
CA ALA A 49 25.58 9.57 -39.97
C ALA A 49 25.04 8.28 -39.31
N ARG A 50 25.78 7.71 -38.36
CA ARG A 50 25.31 6.54 -37.58
C ARG A 50 24.10 6.87 -36.72
N LYS A 51 24.14 8.00 -36.01
CA LYS A 51 23.02 8.46 -35.18
C LYS A 51 21.79 8.80 -36.02
N ASP A 52 21.99 9.43 -37.17
CA ASP A 52 20.90 9.75 -38.09
C ASP A 52 20.24 8.48 -38.63
N ALA A 53 21.02 7.45 -38.96
CA ALA A 53 20.49 6.15 -39.35
C ALA A 53 19.70 5.47 -38.22
N GLU A 54 20.18 5.55 -36.97
CA GLU A 54 19.47 5.02 -35.81
C GLU A 54 18.16 5.76 -35.55
N VAL A 55 18.15 7.09 -35.63
CA VAL A 55 16.95 7.91 -35.49
C VAL A 55 15.92 7.54 -36.57
N MET A 56 16.35 7.36 -37.82
CA MET A 56 15.46 6.95 -38.91
C MET A 56 14.89 5.56 -38.68
N ARG A 57 15.70 4.60 -38.21
CA ARG A 57 15.25 3.25 -37.85
C ARG A 57 14.19 3.29 -36.75
N LEU A 58 14.47 3.99 -35.65
CA LEU A 58 13.54 4.09 -34.51
C LEU A 58 12.24 4.79 -34.90
N ARG A 59 12.31 5.83 -35.75
CA ARG A 59 11.11 6.48 -36.29
C ARG A 59 10.27 5.52 -37.15
N ALA A 60 10.91 4.73 -38.00
CA ALA A 60 10.21 3.73 -38.81
C ALA A 60 9.53 2.66 -37.95
N GLU A 61 10.21 2.18 -36.91
CA GLU A 61 9.64 1.22 -35.95
C GLU A 61 8.43 1.81 -35.22
N LEU A 62 8.53 3.06 -34.74
CA LEU A 62 7.41 3.73 -34.10
C LEU A 62 6.21 3.88 -35.04
N ILE A 63 6.44 4.34 -36.28
CA ILE A 63 5.37 4.47 -37.28
C ILE A 63 4.71 3.12 -37.55
N ALA A 64 5.48 2.04 -37.67
CA ALA A 64 4.93 0.71 -37.87
C ALA A 64 4.06 0.28 -36.68
N ARG A 65 4.54 0.48 -35.44
CA ARG A 65 3.79 0.14 -34.22
C ARG A 65 2.51 0.97 -34.07
N ASP A 66 2.59 2.29 -34.32
CA ASP A 66 1.44 3.18 -34.23
C ASP A 66 0.38 2.85 -35.29
N THR A 67 0.83 2.45 -36.48
CA THR A 67 -0.05 2.01 -37.58
C THR A 67 -0.76 0.70 -37.22
N GLU A 68 -0.03 -0.30 -36.71
CA GLU A 68 -0.62 -1.56 -36.23
C GLU A 68 -1.65 -1.31 -35.12
N LEU A 69 -1.34 -0.40 -34.19
CA LEU A 69 -2.23 -0.04 -33.09
C LEU A 69 -3.46 0.73 -33.57
N ALA A 70 -3.33 1.57 -34.60
CA ALA A 70 -4.46 2.23 -35.25
C ALA A 70 -5.41 1.21 -35.89
N PHE A 71 -4.88 0.24 -36.66
CA PHE A 71 -5.67 -0.84 -37.24
C PHE A 71 -6.36 -1.70 -36.17
N ALA A 72 -5.64 -2.11 -35.12
CA ALA A 72 -6.23 -2.88 -34.03
C ALA A 72 -7.37 -2.14 -33.30
N ARG A 73 -7.27 -0.80 -33.17
CA ARG A 73 -8.35 0.02 -32.60
C ARG A 73 -9.57 0.06 -33.51
N GLU A 74 -9.37 0.14 -34.82
CA GLU A 74 -10.45 0.12 -35.82
C GLU A 74 -11.15 -1.24 -35.86
N ASP A 75 -10.40 -2.34 -35.86
CA ASP A 75 -10.94 -3.70 -35.80
C ASP A 75 -11.78 -3.90 -34.53
N LEU A 76 -11.28 -3.44 -33.39
CA LEU A 76 -12.00 -3.50 -32.12
C LEU A 76 -13.27 -2.65 -32.13
N ALA A 77 -13.22 -1.46 -32.74
CA ALA A 77 -14.41 -0.61 -32.90
C ALA A 77 -15.46 -1.31 -33.78
N THR A 78 -15.03 -1.92 -34.89
CA THR A 78 -15.88 -2.67 -35.82
C THR A 78 -16.52 -3.88 -35.12
N LEU A 79 -15.73 -4.65 -34.36
CA LEU A 79 -16.24 -5.79 -33.59
C LEU A 79 -17.22 -5.36 -32.50
N LYS A 80 -16.97 -4.24 -31.81
CA LYS A 80 -17.93 -3.70 -30.83
C LYS A 80 -19.23 -3.25 -31.50
N ALA A 81 -19.16 -2.67 -32.69
CA ALA A 81 -20.33 -2.25 -33.44
C ALA A 81 -21.15 -3.43 -33.97
N SER A 82 -20.52 -4.58 -34.28
CA SER A 82 -21.22 -5.79 -34.72
C SER A 82 -22.00 -6.50 -33.61
N ILE A 83 -21.72 -6.18 -32.33
CA ILE A 83 -22.43 -6.75 -31.18
C ILE A 83 -23.50 -5.75 -30.70
N PRO A 84 -24.79 -5.96 -31.06
CA PRO A 84 -25.86 -5.04 -30.67
C PRO A 84 -26.06 -5.03 -29.14
N GLY A 85 -26.25 -3.83 -28.59
CA GLY A 85 -26.55 -3.63 -27.16
C GLY A 85 -25.35 -3.82 -26.21
N LEU A 86 -24.15 -4.09 -26.71
CA LEU A 86 -22.94 -4.25 -25.89
C LEU A 86 -22.63 -3.03 -25.00
N PRO A 87 -22.69 -1.77 -25.47
CA PRO A 87 -22.42 -0.60 -24.62
C PRO A 87 -23.38 -0.51 -23.44
N THR A 88 -24.67 -0.80 -23.66
CA THR A 88 -25.70 -0.78 -22.62
C THR A 88 -25.50 -1.91 -21.62
N ARG A 89 -25.13 -3.11 -22.09
CA ARG A 89 -24.79 -4.24 -21.19
C ARG A 89 -23.58 -3.91 -20.31
N MET A 90 -22.55 -3.27 -20.86
CA MET A 90 -21.38 -2.84 -20.08
C MET A 90 -21.72 -1.75 -19.04
N SER A 91 -22.58 -0.78 -19.38
CA SER A 91 -23.00 0.23 -18.41
C SER A 91 -23.87 -0.35 -17.30
N LEU A 92 -24.72 -1.32 -17.63
CA LEU A 92 -25.52 -2.07 -16.67
C LEU A 92 -24.64 -2.86 -15.69
N VAL A 93 -23.62 -3.60 -16.18
CA VAL A 93 -22.69 -4.34 -15.32
C VAL A 93 -22.00 -3.40 -14.32
N ARG A 94 -21.43 -2.28 -14.80
CA ARG A 94 -20.80 -1.28 -13.91
C ARG A 94 -21.77 -0.70 -12.89
N ARG A 95 -23.04 -0.49 -13.28
CA ARG A 95 -24.06 0.02 -12.38
C ARG A 95 -24.44 -1.01 -11.32
N VAL A 96 -24.55 -2.28 -11.69
CA VAL A 96 -24.80 -3.38 -10.75
C VAL A 96 -23.63 -3.53 -9.77
N GLU A 97 -22.39 -3.44 -10.23
CA GLU A 97 -21.20 -3.45 -9.36
C GLU A 97 -21.27 -2.30 -8.34
N SER A 98 -21.48 -1.07 -8.81
CA SER A 98 -21.58 0.11 -7.94
C SER A 98 -22.75 0.03 -6.94
N LEU A 99 -23.92 -0.48 -7.37
CA LEU A 99 -25.06 -0.66 -6.48
C LEU A 99 -24.79 -1.75 -5.44
N THR A 100 -24.12 -2.84 -5.85
CA THR A 100 -23.70 -3.90 -4.93
C THR A 100 -22.77 -3.36 -3.86
N GLU A 101 -21.76 -2.59 -4.24
CA GLU A 101 -20.84 -1.92 -3.30
C GLU A 101 -21.57 -0.97 -2.36
N HIS A 102 -22.52 -0.20 -2.89
CA HIS A 102 -23.30 0.74 -2.09
C HIS A 102 -24.22 0.02 -1.09
N ILE A 103 -24.91 -1.05 -1.52
CA ILE A 103 -25.71 -1.91 -0.65
C ILE A 103 -24.83 -2.51 0.44
N GLN A 104 -23.64 -3.02 0.09
CA GLN A 104 -22.70 -3.55 1.07
C GLN A 104 -22.26 -2.47 2.08
N SER A 105 -22.03 -1.23 1.64
CA SER A 105 -21.71 -0.11 2.53
C SER A 105 -22.85 0.21 3.48
N LEU A 106 -24.07 0.36 2.95
CA LEU A 106 -25.26 0.63 3.77
C LEU A 106 -25.57 -0.52 4.71
N MET A 107 -25.36 -1.77 4.29
CA MET A 107 -25.47 -2.94 5.16
C MET A 107 -24.44 -2.86 6.29
N ARG A 108 -23.18 -2.50 6.01
CA ARG A 108 -22.15 -2.29 7.04
C ARG A 108 -22.54 -1.18 8.01
N GLU A 109 -23.03 -0.05 7.51
CA GLU A 109 -23.50 1.07 8.35
C GLU A 109 -24.70 0.66 9.20
N ARG A 110 -25.73 0.06 8.60
CA ARG A 110 -26.94 -0.38 9.31
C ARG A 110 -26.61 -1.44 10.35
N LEU A 111 -25.78 -2.42 10.03
CA LEU A 111 -25.31 -3.40 11.00
C LEU A 111 -24.52 -2.68 12.11
N GLY A 112 -23.64 -1.74 11.78
CA GLY A 112 -22.98 -0.88 12.77
C GLY A 112 -23.97 -0.21 13.75
N TRP A 113 -25.05 0.39 13.23
CA TRP A 113 -26.09 1.02 14.06
C TRP A 113 -27.00 0.03 14.81
N GLN A 114 -27.28 -1.13 14.21
CA GLN A 114 -28.16 -2.15 14.78
C GLN A 114 -27.45 -2.98 15.87
N TRP A 115 -26.12 -3.03 15.84
CA TRP A 115 -25.26 -3.55 16.90
C TRP A 115 -24.84 -2.49 17.94
N LEU A 116 -24.98 -1.20 17.62
CA LEU A 116 -25.22 -0.13 18.60
C LEU A 116 -26.64 -0.20 19.21
N GLY A 117 -27.36 -1.29 18.92
CA GLY A 117 -28.69 -1.60 19.40
C GLY A 117 -28.79 -1.55 20.92
N THR A 118 -29.50 -0.50 21.34
CA THR A 118 -30.45 -0.46 22.47
C THR A 118 -29.85 -0.70 23.85
N PRO A 119 -29.64 0.36 24.68
CA PRO A 119 -29.71 0.14 26.11
C PRO A 119 -31.05 -0.54 26.38
N ALA A 120 -31.00 -1.73 26.95
CA ALA A 120 -32.16 -2.32 27.60
C ALA A 120 -32.82 -1.21 28.43
N ARG A 121 -34.14 -1.10 28.31
CA ARG A 121 -34.99 -0.19 29.09
C ARG A 121 -34.35 0.08 30.45
N THR A 122 -34.24 1.37 30.78
CA THR A 122 -33.96 1.90 32.11
C THR A 122 -34.71 1.11 33.18
N GLU A 123 -34.05 0.10 33.71
CA GLU A 123 -34.17 -0.31 35.10
C GLU A 123 -32.95 0.24 35.82
N THR A 124 -33.26 0.91 36.92
CA THR A 124 -32.42 1.63 37.85
C THR A 124 -31.13 0.89 38.23
N LEU A 125 -29.99 1.60 38.11
CA LEU A 125 -28.66 1.31 38.66
C LEU A 125 -28.07 -0.11 38.42
N ALA A 126 -27.28 -0.26 37.35
CA ALA A 126 -26.07 -1.10 37.34
C ALA A 126 -25.12 -0.65 36.21
N PRO A 127 -23.79 -0.70 36.42
CA PRO A 127 -22.78 -0.16 35.50
C PRO A 127 -22.67 -0.98 34.20
N HIS A 128 -22.13 -0.34 33.16
CA HIS A 128 -21.89 -0.86 31.79
C HIS A 128 -21.65 -2.38 31.66
N PRO A 129 -22.08 -3.03 30.55
CA PRO A 129 -21.80 -4.45 30.32
C PRO A 129 -20.31 -4.63 30.02
N VAL A 130 -19.54 -4.82 31.09
CA VAL A 130 -18.22 -5.45 31.05
C VAL A 130 -18.49 -6.94 30.82
N ILE A 131 -18.03 -7.49 29.69
CA ILE A 131 -18.01 -8.93 29.48
C ILE A 131 -17.25 -9.53 30.68
N PRO A 132 -17.83 -10.49 31.44
CA PRO A 132 -17.16 -11.00 32.62
C PRO A 132 -15.81 -11.56 32.21
N ALA A 133 -14.75 -11.03 32.84
CA ALA A 133 -13.34 -11.27 32.58
C ALA A 133 -12.87 -12.71 32.92
N ASP A 134 -13.74 -13.70 32.74
CA ASP A 134 -13.45 -15.11 32.94
C ASP A 134 -13.74 -15.91 31.66
N LEU A 135 -12.69 -16.04 30.84
CA LEU A 135 -12.65 -16.91 29.67
C LEU A 135 -12.13 -18.31 30.01
N ARG A 136 -11.91 -18.65 31.29
CA ARG A 136 -11.36 -19.96 31.68
C ARG A 136 -12.16 -21.10 31.06
N GLN A 137 -11.47 -21.93 30.29
CA GLN A 137 -12.01 -23.10 29.57
C GLN A 137 -13.04 -22.80 28.47
N LYS A 138 -13.20 -21.54 28.03
CA LYS A 138 -14.11 -21.19 26.93
C LYS A 138 -13.36 -21.05 25.61
N SER A 139 -13.95 -21.52 24.52
CA SER A 139 -13.39 -21.41 23.18
C SER A 139 -13.89 -20.15 22.47
N VAL A 140 -12.98 -19.28 22.04
CA VAL A 140 -13.27 -18.01 21.36
C VAL A 140 -12.83 -18.11 19.90
N LEU A 141 -13.78 -18.03 18.97
CA LEU A 141 -13.51 -18.05 17.53
C LEU A 141 -13.42 -16.63 16.98
N CYS A 142 -12.22 -16.23 16.53
CA CYS A 142 -11.99 -14.96 15.84
C CYS A 142 -12.01 -15.15 14.32
N ILE A 143 -12.85 -14.37 13.64
CA ILE A 143 -13.07 -14.49 12.20
C ILE A 143 -12.58 -13.20 11.50
N GLY A 144 -11.55 -13.32 10.65
CA GLY A 144 -10.97 -12.18 9.93
C GLY A 144 -9.59 -12.43 9.27
N LYS A 145 -9.12 -11.47 8.47
CA LYS A 145 -7.97 -11.63 7.56
C LYS A 145 -6.64 -11.25 8.20
N ASP A 146 -6.66 -10.47 9.28
CA ASP A 146 -5.46 -9.78 9.76
C ASP A 146 -4.52 -10.65 10.60
N ALA A 147 -3.43 -11.14 10.01
CA ALA A 147 -2.39 -11.85 10.77
C ALA A 147 -1.84 -11.06 11.98
N SER A 148 -1.88 -9.73 11.91
CA SER A 148 -1.50 -8.81 12.99
C SER A 148 -2.58 -8.59 14.05
N GLY A 149 -3.87 -8.80 13.75
CA GLY A 149 -4.94 -8.81 14.75
C GLY A 149 -5.06 -10.17 15.43
N LYS A 150 -4.70 -11.26 14.73
CA LYS A 150 -4.60 -12.62 15.30
C LYS A 150 -3.72 -12.67 16.53
N SER A 151 -2.52 -12.07 16.50
CA SER A 151 -1.57 -12.16 17.61
C SER A 151 -2.05 -11.46 18.88
N VAL A 152 -2.71 -10.30 18.73
CA VAL A 152 -3.25 -9.53 19.87
C VAL A 152 -4.48 -10.22 20.43
N ALA A 153 -5.43 -10.62 19.57
CA ALA A 153 -6.65 -11.33 19.98
C ALA A 153 -6.33 -12.66 20.68
N GLN A 154 -5.40 -13.43 20.11
CA GLN A 154 -4.96 -14.69 20.68
C GLN A 154 -4.32 -14.49 22.04
N MET A 155 -3.38 -13.56 22.16
CA MET A 155 -2.67 -13.27 23.42
C MET A 155 -3.66 -12.84 24.52
N GLU A 156 -4.64 -12.00 24.21
CA GLU A 156 -5.62 -11.53 25.19
C GLU A 156 -6.58 -12.64 25.63
N VAL A 157 -7.03 -13.49 24.70
CA VAL A 157 -7.91 -14.63 25.01
C VAL A 157 -7.19 -15.67 25.86
N GLU A 158 -5.96 -16.04 25.50
CA GLU A 158 -5.17 -17.03 26.22
C GLU A 158 -4.74 -16.50 27.61
N ARG A 159 -4.40 -15.20 27.73
CA ARG A 159 -4.08 -14.57 29.02
C ARG A 159 -5.27 -14.55 29.97
N ALA A 160 -6.49 -14.48 29.45
CA ALA A 160 -7.73 -14.61 30.21
C ALA A 160 -8.15 -16.07 30.47
N GLY A 161 -7.34 -17.06 30.04
CA GLY A 161 -7.56 -18.49 30.29
C GLY A 161 -8.45 -19.21 29.28
N GLY A 162 -8.77 -18.57 28.15
CA GLY A 162 -9.58 -19.16 27.07
C GLY A 162 -8.77 -19.87 26.00
N TYR A 163 -9.47 -20.60 25.13
CA TYR A 163 -8.92 -21.26 23.95
C TYR A 163 -9.21 -20.44 22.70
N PHE A 164 -8.18 -20.06 21.96
CA PHE A 164 -8.33 -19.26 20.74
C PHE A 164 -8.50 -20.16 19.50
N LEU A 165 -9.54 -19.88 18.71
CA LEU A 165 -9.80 -20.47 17.40
C LEU A 165 -9.82 -19.36 16.36
N HIS A 166 -9.40 -19.66 15.14
CA HIS A 166 -9.34 -18.67 14.08
C HIS A 166 -9.81 -19.22 12.73
N HIS A 167 -10.58 -18.41 12.02
CA HIS A 167 -10.99 -18.67 10.64
C HIS A 167 -10.84 -17.38 9.82
N ASP A 168 -10.29 -17.45 8.61
CA ASP A 168 -10.05 -16.26 7.79
C ASP A 168 -11.32 -15.68 7.16
N GLY A 169 -12.34 -16.52 6.99
CA GLY A 169 -13.68 -16.15 6.53
C GLY A 169 -13.74 -15.96 5.02
N MET A 170 -12.81 -16.52 4.25
CA MET A 170 -12.85 -16.52 2.79
C MET A 170 -13.63 -17.74 2.26
N ASP A 171 -14.25 -17.58 1.08
CA ASP A 171 -14.94 -18.67 0.39
C ASP A 171 -13.91 -19.58 -0.31
N SER A 172 -13.22 -20.44 0.43
CA SER A 172 -12.44 -21.54 -0.14
C SER A 172 -12.81 -22.82 0.57
N GLU A 173 -13.43 -23.78 -0.13
CA GLU A 173 -13.69 -25.23 0.15
C GLU A 173 -13.96 -25.75 1.60
N ASP A 174 -13.96 -24.88 2.62
CA ASP A 174 -13.88 -25.15 4.05
C ASP A 174 -15.17 -24.71 4.77
N GLU A 175 -16.32 -24.74 4.08
CA GLU A 175 -17.62 -24.41 4.69
C GLU A 175 -17.94 -25.30 5.89
N THR A 176 -17.58 -26.58 5.81
CA THR A 176 -17.77 -27.56 6.88
C THR A 176 -16.82 -27.29 8.06
N ALA A 177 -15.60 -26.80 7.79
CA ALA A 177 -14.64 -26.45 8.82
C ALA A 177 -15.06 -25.17 9.57
N LEU A 178 -15.66 -24.19 8.86
CA LEU A 178 -16.25 -23.01 9.47
C LEU A 178 -17.41 -23.38 10.40
N GLU A 179 -18.34 -24.22 9.96
CA GLU A 179 -19.46 -24.68 10.80
C GLU A 179 -18.97 -25.49 12.00
N ALA A 180 -17.98 -26.38 11.83
CA ALA A 180 -17.39 -27.12 12.94
C ALA A 180 -16.75 -26.19 13.98
N SER A 181 -16.04 -25.15 13.51
CA SER A 181 -15.44 -24.12 14.37
C SER A 181 -16.52 -23.31 15.09
N LEU A 182 -17.62 -22.97 14.42
CA LEU A 182 -18.77 -22.29 15.03
C LEU A 182 -19.43 -23.15 16.11
N VAL A 183 -19.57 -24.46 15.90
CA VAL A 183 -20.11 -25.40 16.89
C VAL A 183 -19.19 -25.55 18.10
N ALA A 184 -17.86 -25.56 17.90
CA ALA A 184 -16.88 -25.69 18.97
C ALA A 184 -16.70 -24.42 19.83
N ALA A 185 -17.05 -23.25 19.30
CA ALA A 185 -16.86 -21.98 20.00
C ALA A 185 -17.98 -21.67 20.99
N ASP A 186 -17.63 -21.15 22.17
CA ASP A 186 -18.57 -20.58 23.14
C ASP A 186 -18.86 -19.09 22.87
N LEU A 187 -17.88 -18.42 22.23
CA LEU A 187 -17.93 -17.01 21.85
C LEU A 187 -17.36 -16.84 20.44
N VAL A 188 -18.00 -16.00 19.62
CA VAL A 188 -17.52 -15.66 18.27
C VAL A 188 -17.21 -14.17 18.19
N ILE A 189 -16.02 -13.83 17.71
CA ILE A 189 -15.57 -12.47 17.44
C ILE A 189 -15.43 -12.30 15.93
N CYS A 190 -16.30 -11.49 15.35
CA CYS A 190 -16.28 -11.17 13.92
C CYS A 190 -15.58 -9.83 13.71
N GLN A 191 -14.44 -9.80 13.00
CA GLN A 191 -13.84 -8.54 12.59
C GLN A 191 -14.53 -8.03 11.33
N THR A 192 -15.08 -6.81 11.35
CA THR A 192 -15.78 -6.27 10.18
C THR A 192 -14.80 -6.03 9.03
N GLY A 193 -15.22 -6.35 7.81
CA GLY A 193 -14.46 -6.03 6.59
C GLY A 193 -13.48 -7.10 6.13
N CYS A 194 -13.41 -8.25 6.82
CA CYS A 194 -12.50 -9.34 6.47
C CYS A 194 -13.18 -10.66 6.05
N VAL A 195 -14.50 -10.77 6.18
CA VAL A 195 -15.27 -12.00 5.89
C VAL A 195 -16.03 -11.89 4.57
N SER A 196 -16.17 -13.01 3.86
CA SER A 196 -17.01 -13.12 2.67
C SER A 196 -18.48 -12.84 3.00
N HIS A 197 -19.26 -12.45 1.99
CA HIS A 197 -20.69 -12.17 2.16
C HIS A 197 -21.44 -13.41 2.67
N ASN A 198 -21.05 -14.61 2.20
CA ASN A 198 -21.67 -15.86 2.58
C ASN A 198 -21.30 -16.27 4.01
N ALA A 199 -20.02 -16.17 4.39
CA ALA A 199 -19.57 -16.48 5.75
C ALA A 199 -20.26 -15.60 6.80
N TYR A 200 -20.37 -14.30 6.55
CA TYR A 200 -21.02 -13.35 7.46
C TYR A 200 -22.45 -13.77 7.84
N TRP A 201 -23.30 -14.02 6.83
CA TRP A 201 -24.70 -14.37 7.06
C TRP A 201 -24.84 -15.69 7.79
N ARG A 202 -23.99 -16.67 7.47
CA ARG A 202 -23.99 -17.98 8.13
C ARG A 202 -23.61 -17.89 9.60
N ILE A 203 -22.56 -17.14 9.92
CA ILE A 203 -22.14 -16.90 11.31
C ILE A 203 -23.28 -16.22 12.09
N GLN A 204 -23.90 -15.20 11.50
CA GLN A 204 -24.99 -14.47 12.13
C GLN A 204 -26.21 -15.38 12.39
N ASP A 205 -26.61 -16.16 11.39
CA ASP A 205 -27.75 -17.06 11.50
C ASP A 205 -27.48 -18.20 12.49
N HIS A 206 -26.26 -18.75 12.49
CA HIS A 206 -25.81 -19.75 13.47
C HIS A 206 -25.89 -19.20 14.90
N CYS A 207 -25.29 -18.03 15.17
CA CYS A 207 -25.30 -17.44 16.52
C CYS A 207 -26.73 -17.11 16.98
N LYS A 208 -27.58 -16.62 16.07
CA LYS A 208 -28.98 -16.33 16.37
C LYS A 208 -29.80 -17.58 16.70
N ARG A 209 -29.60 -18.67 15.95
CA ARG A 209 -30.32 -19.94 16.17
C ARG A 209 -29.84 -20.70 17.40
N THR A 210 -28.55 -20.58 17.74
CA THR A 210 -27.93 -21.32 18.86
C THR A 210 -27.85 -20.52 20.16
N GLY A 211 -28.05 -19.20 20.10
CA GLY A 211 -27.91 -18.31 21.26
C GLY A 211 -26.47 -18.03 21.68
N LYS A 212 -25.48 -18.40 20.85
CA LYS A 212 -24.06 -18.13 21.14
C LYS A 212 -23.75 -16.64 21.12
N GLN A 213 -22.90 -16.20 22.04
CA GLN A 213 -22.48 -14.80 22.12
C GLN A 213 -21.62 -14.47 20.89
N CYS A 214 -21.98 -13.40 20.18
CA CYS A 214 -21.30 -12.95 18.98
C CYS A 214 -20.98 -11.45 19.11
N VAL A 215 -19.72 -11.07 18.94
CA VAL A 215 -19.23 -9.69 19.07
C VAL A 215 -18.62 -9.26 17.74
N LEU A 216 -19.08 -8.13 17.19
CA LEU A 216 -18.61 -7.58 15.92
C LEU A 216 -17.65 -6.41 16.19
N VAL A 217 -16.41 -6.49 15.71
CA VAL A 217 -15.34 -5.53 16.00
C VAL A 217 -14.96 -4.77 14.73
N ASN A 218 -15.13 -3.44 14.72
CA ASN A 218 -14.95 -2.60 13.52
C ASN A 218 -13.48 -2.20 13.22
N GLN A 219 -12.58 -2.36 14.21
CA GLN A 219 -11.16 -2.07 14.06
C GLN A 219 -10.31 -2.99 14.95
N PRO A 220 -9.12 -3.46 14.53
CA PRO A 220 -8.23 -4.26 15.36
C PRO A 220 -7.72 -3.54 16.63
N ARG A 221 -7.90 -2.21 16.72
CA ARG A 221 -7.61 -1.42 17.93
C ARG A 221 -8.66 -1.56 19.04
N ALA A 222 -9.80 -2.15 18.75
CA ALA A 222 -10.87 -2.39 19.70
C ALA A 222 -10.75 -3.78 20.33
N MET A 223 -9.53 -4.23 20.67
CA MET A 223 -9.34 -5.48 21.43
C MET A 223 -8.89 -5.23 22.89
N HIS A 224 -8.57 -3.99 23.27
CA HIS A 224 -8.28 -3.58 24.66
C HIS A 224 -9.44 -3.70 25.68
N PHE A 225 -10.47 -4.51 25.39
CA PHE A 225 -11.64 -4.68 26.24
C PHE A 225 -11.45 -5.67 27.40
N VAL A 226 -10.31 -6.36 27.46
CA VAL A 226 -9.94 -7.20 28.61
C VAL A 226 -9.04 -6.38 29.55
N ARG A 227 -9.65 -5.56 30.40
CA ARG A 227 -8.95 -5.01 31.58
C ARG A 227 -9.13 -5.97 32.74
N ASP A 228 -7.99 -6.35 33.32
CA ASP A 228 -7.92 -7.27 34.46
C ASP A 228 -8.79 -6.74 35.60
N ALA A 229 -9.63 -7.62 36.17
CA ALA A 229 -10.54 -7.26 37.26
C ALA A 229 -9.80 -6.72 38.51
N GLU A 230 -8.50 -6.99 38.63
CA GLU A 230 -7.64 -6.51 39.71
C GLU A 230 -7.35 -5.00 39.60
N ASP A 231 -7.25 -4.44 38.40
CA ASP A 231 -6.97 -3.00 38.21
C ASP A 231 -8.15 -2.11 38.62
N LEU A 232 -9.39 -2.59 38.45
CA LEU A 232 -10.60 -1.86 38.87
C LEU A 232 -10.78 -1.88 40.39
N LEU A 233 -10.35 -2.96 41.05
CA LEU A 233 -10.33 -3.03 42.50
C LEU A 233 -9.27 -2.10 43.09
N ALA A 234 -8.08 -2.03 42.47
CA ALA A 234 -6.98 -1.15 42.89
C ALA A 234 -7.35 0.35 42.80
N VAL A 235 -8.02 0.77 41.72
CA VAL A 235 -8.51 2.14 41.58
C VAL A 235 -9.63 2.46 42.59
N SER A 236 -10.50 1.49 42.88
CA SER A 236 -11.57 1.66 43.89
C SER A 236 -11.07 1.72 45.33
N GLU A 237 -9.94 1.06 45.64
CA GLU A 237 -9.28 1.13 46.93
C GLU A 237 -8.46 2.42 47.09
N GLN A 238 -7.79 2.88 46.04
CA GLN A 238 -7.11 4.18 46.04
C GLN A 238 -8.09 5.34 46.19
N ALA A 239 -9.26 5.28 45.52
CA ALA A 239 -10.32 6.25 45.70
C ALA A 239 -10.90 6.25 47.13
N ARG A 240 -11.13 5.06 47.71
CA ARG A 240 -11.57 4.93 49.12
C ARG A 240 -10.52 5.40 50.14
N ARG A 241 -9.24 5.20 49.85
CA ARG A 241 -8.14 5.72 50.70
C ARG A 241 -8.02 7.24 50.61
N ALA A 242 -8.18 7.83 49.42
CA ALA A 242 -8.19 9.28 49.23
C ALA A 242 -9.41 9.94 49.90
N GLU A 243 -10.59 9.31 49.86
CA GLU A 243 -11.79 9.78 50.58
C GLU A 243 -11.63 9.67 52.11
N ALA A 244 -10.98 8.61 52.62
CA ALA A 244 -10.69 8.46 54.04
C ALA A 244 -9.62 9.46 54.54
N GLU A 245 -8.61 9.79 53.74
CA GLU A 245 -7.61 10.82 54.04
C GLU A 245 -8.23 12.23 54.04
N MET A 246 -9.15 12.53 53.12
CA MET A 246 -9.87 13.81 53.11
C MET A 246 -10.82 13.98 54.31
N ALA A 247 -11.48 12.90 54.75
CA ALA A 247 -12.38 12.92 55.90
C ALA A 247 -11.65 13.06 57.26
N GLY A 248 -10.35 12.74 57.32
CA GLY A 248 -9.52 12.83 58.53
C GLY A 248 -9.01 14.24 58.87
N THR A 249 -9.09 15.21 57.95
CA THR A 249 -8.51 16.56 58.13
C THR A 249 -9.43 17.62 58.73
N LEU A 250 -10.66 17.28 59.14
CA LEU A 250 -11.60 18.20 59.79
C LEU A 250 -11.90 17.77 61.24
N THR A 251 -10.88 17.81 62.09
CA THR A 251 -11.07 17.98 63.55
C THR A 251 -11.28 19.47 63.86
N PRO A 252 -12.28 19.85 64.67
CA PRO A 252 -12.58 21.25 64.97
C PRO A 252 -11.56 21.80 65.97
N ALA A 253 -10.89 22.89 65.62
CA ALA A 253 -10.16 23.71 66.58
C ALA A 253 -11.15 24.66 67.28
N LYS A 254 -11.10 24.64 68.61
CA LYS A 254 -11.78 25.47 69.62
C LYS A 254 -12.48 26.75 69.17
#